data_AF-A0A2S8FBI8-F1
#
_entry.id   AF-A0A2S8FBI8-F1
#
_cell.length_a   1.000
_cell.length_b   1.000
_cell.length_c   1.000
_cell.angle_alpha   90.00
_cell.angle_beta   90.00
_cell.angle_gamma   90.00
#
_symmetry.space_group_name_H-M   'P 1'
#
loop_
_entity.id
_entity.type
_entity.pdbx_description
1 polymer ?
#
loop_
_entity_poly.entity_id
_entity_poly.type
_entity_poly.pdbx_seq_one_letter_code
_entity_poly.pdbx_strand_id
1 'polypeptide(L)'
;MSLYEYWCEQYDPKPIGSVDLNTEHIAQTSPGVVCFKLFAATMMTAGLFWVPFHFLPLYGWQSVAVSSGIVMLYVGIAFFFIPSPDTDNLGWMGGLINDPFHYSDNWNRTLLFWHGLLGPGRFIAGSILDTAAFLGIAKSDPVPCSEEYFAERYQPPEGVSTANATYAELPAEASPGSDPRLTREEENQKRYGLASARFLINDDE
;
A
#
# COMPACT_ATOMS: atom_id res chain seq x y z
N MET A 1 -4.35 -19.29 18.11
CA MET A 1 -2.92 -19.66 18.10
C MET A 1 -2.72 -20.84 19.01
N SER A 2 -2.12 -21.91 18.50
CA SER A 2 -1.66 -23.02 19.33
C SER A 2 -0.22 -22.76 19.80
N LEU A 3 0.17 -23.31 20.96
CA LEU A 3 1.57 -23.27 21.41
C LEU A 3 2.53 -23.94 20.41
N TYR A 4 2.00 -24.89 19.62
CA TYR A 4 2.76 -25.61 18.62
C TYR A 4 3.15 -24.72 17.42
N GLU A 5 2.21 -23.95 16.88
CA GLU A 5 2.46 -22.97 15.82
C GLU A 5 3.53 -21.95 16.24
N TYR A 6 3.44 -21.46 17.48
CA TYR A 6 4.42 -20.52 18.02
C TYR A 6 5.83 -21.12 18.10
N TRP A 7 5.94 -22.39 18.50
CA TRP A 7 7.23 -23.06 18.62
C TRP A 7 7.85 -23.38 17.26
N CYS A 8 7.05 -23.82 16.28
CA CYS A 8 7.51 -24.07 14.91
C CYS A 8 8.02 -22.80 14.22
N GLU A 9 7.35 -21.65 14.40
CA GLU A 9 7.79 -20.38 13.81
C GLU A 9 9.14 -19.90 14.35
N GLN A 10 9.50 -20.26 15.59
CA GLN A 10 10.81 -19.89 16.16
C GLN A 10 11.98 -20.58 15.43
N TYR A 11 11.75 -21.74 14.81
CA TYR A 11 12.79 -22.48 14.09
C TYR A 11 12.87 -22.14 12.60
N ASP A 12 11.74 -21.82 11.97
CA ASP A 12 11.64 -21.47 10.55
C ASP A 12 10.68 -20.28 10.38
N PRO A 13 11.15 -19.04 10.65
CA PRO A 13 10.32 -17.86 10.50
C PRO A 13 10.02 -17.64 9.03
N LYS A 14 8.74 -17.62 8.67
CA LYS A 14 8.30 -17.30 7.31
C LYS A 14 8.12 -15.79 7.15
N PRO A 15 8.24 -15.27 5.92
CA PRO A 15 7.99 -13.86 5.67
C PRO A 15 6.52 -13.52 6.00
N ILE A 16 6.35 -12.31 6.54
CA ILE A 16 5.10 -11.78 7.04
C ILE A 16 4.78 -10.53 6.22
N GLY A 17 3.55 -10.44 5.72
CA GLY A 17 3.06 -9.26 5.02
C GLY A 17 3.04 -8.02 5.92
N SER A 18 3.09 -6.85 5.28
CA SER A 18 3.07 -5.56 5.96
C SER A 18 1.72 -4.85 5.81
N VAL A 19 1.52 -3.81 6.62
CA VAL A 19 0.50 -2.81 6.40
C VAL A 19 1.21 -1.50 6.18
N ASP A 20 1.14 -0.99 4.95
CA ASP A 20 1.76 0.26 4.57
C ASP A 20 0.75 1.40 4.73
N LEU A 21 1.22 2.57 5.15
CA LEU A 21 0.40 3.77 5.19
C LEU A 21 0.56 4.53 3.88
N ASN A 22 -0.54 4.71 3.15
CA ASN A 22 -0.52 5.48 1.93
C ASN A 22 -0.46 6.98 2.24
N THR A 23 0.65 7.61 1.85
CA THR A 23 0.80 9.06 1.93
C THR A 23 0.78 9.73 0.56
N GLU A 24 0.90 8.95 -0.50
CA GLU A 24 1.10 9.44 -1.87
C GLU A 24 -0.05 9.01 -2.78
N HIS A 25 -0.43 9.87 -3.73
CA HIS A 25 -1.41 9.53 -4.76
C HIS A 25 -0.90 9.93 -6.14
N ILE A 26 -0.75 8.93 -7.00
CA ILE A 26 -0.38 9.13 -8.40
C ILE A 26 -1.66 9.33 -9.20
N ALA A 27 -1.91 10.57 -9.63
CA ALA A 27 -3.11 10.87 -10.39
C ALA A 27 -3.03 10.41 -11.84
N GLN A 28 -4.14 9.90 -12.37
CA GLN A 28 -4.24 9.59 -13.79
C GLN A 28 -4.57 10.84 -14.62
N THR A 29 -3.85 11.02 -15.72
CA THR A 29 -3.97 12.21 -16.58
C THR A 29 -4.95 12.02 -17.75
N SER A 30 -5.21 10.77 -18.15
CA SER A 30 -6.06 10.46 -19.30
C SER A 30 -7.54 10.72 -18.99
N PRO A 31 -8.24 11.64 -19.69
CA PRO A 31 -9.61 12.02 -19.37
C PRO A 31 -10.59 10.84 -19.39
N GLY A 32 -10.46 9.94 -20.37
CA GLY A 32 -11.35 8.79 -20.51
C GLY A 32 -11.28 7.82 -19.32
N VAL A 33 -10.08 7.59 -18.79
CA VAL A 33 -9.91 6.69 -17.64
C VAL A 33 -10.43 7.36 -16.35
N VAL A 34 -10.21 8.67 -16.18
CA VAL A 34 -10.78 9.43 -15.05
C VAL A 34 -12.31 9.37 -15.08
N CYS A 35 -12.95 9.60 -16.24
CA CYS A 35 -14.40 9.49 -16.38
C CYS A 35 -14.93 8.09 -16.08
N PHE A 36 -14.25 7.04 -16.58
CA PHE A 36 -14.63 5.66 -16.30
C PHE A 36 -14.51 5.32 -14.81
N LYS A 37 -13.39 5.70 -14.18
CA LYS A 37 -13.15 5.51 -12.74
C LYS A 37 -14.18 6.25 -11.90
N LEU A 38 -14.50 7.50 -12.25
CA LEU A 38 -15.54 8.28 -11.57
C LEU A 38 -16.92 7.61 -11.67
N PHE A 39 -17.29 7.08 -12.84
CA PHE A 39 -18.54 6.36 -13.02
C PHE A 39 -18.59 5.08 -12.17
N ALA A 40 -17.53 4.26 -12.24
CA ALA A 40 -17.42 3.04 -11.43
C ALA A 40 -17.42 3.34 -9.92
N ALA A 41 -16.68 4.36 -9.48
CA ALA A 41 -16.65 4.81 -8.10
C ALA A 41 -18.04 5.28 -7.64
N THR A 42 -18.76 6.04 -8.47
CA THR A 42 -20.13 6.50 -8.17
C THR A 42 -21.07 5.32 -7.94
N MET A 43 -21.01 4.29 -8.80
CA MET A 43 -21.80 3.06 -8.64
C MET A 43 -21.43 2.30 -7.36
N MET A 44 -20.14 2.16 -7.06
CA MET A 44 -19.68 1.49 -5.84
C MET A 44 -20.10 2.26 -4.58
N THR A 45 -19.96 3.59 -4.56
CA THR A 45 -20.41 4.45 -3.46
C THR A 45 -21.91 4.34 -3.24
N ALA A 46 -22.71 4.32 -4.31
CA ALA A 46 -24.15 4.12 -4.20
C ALA A 46 -24.50 2.76 -3.57
N GLY A 47 -23.81 1.69 -3.97
CA GLY A 47 -23.96 0.37 -3.35
C GLY A 47 -23.56 0.33 -1.87
N LEU A 48 -22.43 0.93 -1.53
CA LEU A 48 -21.95 1.03 -0.14
C LEU A 48 -22.85 1.89 0.74
N PHE A 49 -23.45 2.94 0.19
CA PHE A 49 -24.42 3.79 0.90
C PHE A 49 -25.75 3.08 1.13
N TRP A 50 -26.21 2.29 0.16
CA TRP A 50 -27.49 1.59 0.22
C TRP A 50 -27.60 0.62 1.40
N VAL A 51 -26.53 -0.11 1.71
CA VAL A 51 -26.49 -1.10 2.80
C VAL A 51 -26.83 -0.49 4.17
N PRO A 52 -26.07 0.47 4.73
CA PRO A 52 -26.39 1.07 6.02
C PRO A 52 -27.70 1.84 5.97
N PHE A 53 -28.03 2.49 4.83
CA PHE A 53 -29.27 3.24 4.71
C PHE A 53 -30.52 2.36 4.89
N HIS A 54 -30.46 1.12 4.37
CA HIS A 54 -31.57 0.17 4.45
C HIS A 54 -31.62 -0.61 5.76
N PHE A 55 -30.47 -1.01 6.32
CA PHE A 55 -30.42 -1.90 7.49
C PHE A 55 -30.38 -1.17 8.84
N LEU A 56 -30.06 0.13 8.89
CA LEU A 56 -30.06 0.88 10.14
C LEU A 56 -31.49 1.33 10.51
N PRO A 57 -31.90 1.19 11.78
CA PRO A 57 -33.23 1.59 12.26
C PRO A 57 -33.34 3.12 12.48
N LEU A 58 -32.89 3.90 11.50
CA LEU A 58 -32.91 5.36 11.51
C LEU A 58 -33.89 5.86 10.43
N TYR A 59 -34.58 6.96 10.71
CA TYR A 59 -35.59 7.50 9.79
C TYR A 59 -35.15 8.84 9.18
N GLY A 60 -35.52 9.06 7.92
CA GLY A 60 -35.30 10.32 7.21
C GLY A 60 -33.83 10.74 7.12
N TRP A 61 -33.55 12.00 7.43
CA TRP A 61 -32.22 12.61 7.26
C TRP A 61 -31.13 12.01 8.16
N GLN A 62 -31.51 11.42 9.30
CA GLN A 62 -30.56 10.78 10.21
C GLN A 62 -29.91 9.56 9.55
N SER A 63 -30.69 8.75 8.82
CA SER A 63 -30.15 7.59 8.09
C SER A 63 -29.18 8.03 7.00
N VAL A 64 -29.51 9.09 6.26
CA VAL A 64 -28.63 9.66 5.23
C VAL A 64 -27.31 10.14 5.84
N ALA A 65 -27.37 10.92 6.92
CA ALA A 65 -26.17 11.45 7.57
C ALA A 65 -25.26 10.34 8.12
N VAL A 66 -25.84 9.34 8.81
CA VAL A 66 -25.07 8.23 9.37
C VAL A 66 -24.49 7.34 8.27
N SER A 67 -25.27 7.01 7.24
CA SER A 67 -24.80 6.20 6.11
C SER A 67 -23.67 6.87 5.35
N SER A 68 -23.80 8.18 5.07
CA SER A 68 -22.72 8.97 4.46
C SER A 68 -21.47 9.01 5.35
N GLY A 69 -21.64 9.16 6.67
CA GLY A 69 -20.53 9.13 7.62
C GLY A 69 -19.80 7.79 7.64
N ILE A 70 -20.52 6.67 7.59
CA ILE A 70 -19.94 5.32 7.51
C ILE A 70 -19.15 5.15 6.22
N VAL A 71 -19.72 5.54 5.07
CA VAL A 71 -19.03 5.45 3.77
C VAL A 71 -17.78 6.32 3.75
N MET A 72 -17.86 7.56 4.25
CA MET A 72 -16.72 8.48 4.33
C MET A 72 -15.60 7.93 5.23
N LEU A 73 -15.95 7.38 6.39
CA LEU A 73 -14.99 6.74 7.29
C LEU A 73 -14.33 5.52 6.65
N TYR A 74 -15.12 4.66 6.01
CA TYR A 74 -14.61 3.49 5.30
C TYR A 74 -13.65 3.88 4.17
N VAL A 75 -14.04 4.82 3.30
CA VAL A 75 -13.19 5.32 2.21
C VAL A 75 -11.90 5.95 2.76
N GLY A 76 -11.98 6.71 3.86
CA GLY A 76 -10.81 7.29 4.52
C GLY A 76 -9.85 6.24 5.07
N ILE A 77 -10.35 5.24 5.82
CA ILE A 77 -9.53 4.13 6.34
C ILE A 77 -8.93 3.34 5.18
N ALA A 78 -9.74 3.00 4.17
CA ALA A 78 -9.28 2.27 3.01
C ALA A 78 -8.16 3.02 2.28
N PHE A 79 -8.28 4.34 2.12
CA PHE A 79 -7.24 5.17 1.51
C PHE A 79 -5.90 5.07 2.23
N PHE A 80 -5.89 5.17 3.56
CA PHE A 80 -4.64 5.19 4.33
C PHE A 80 -4.02 3.81 4.51
N PHE A 81 -4.80 2.75 4.69
CA PHE A 81 -4.26 1.44 5.02
C PHE A 81 -4.12 0.55 3.77
N ILE A 82 -2.88 0.22 3.43
CA ILE A 82 -2.51 -0.70 2.35
C ILE A 82 -2.03 -2.02 2.96
N PRO A 83 -2.92 -3.01 3.17
CA PRO A 83 -2.47 -4.35 3.52
C PRO A 83 -1.76 -4.97 2.31
N SER A 84 -0.52 -5.41 2.53
CA SER A 84 0.37 -6.04 1.56
C SER A 84 0.64 -7.48 2.03
N PRO A 85 -0.29 -8.43 1.80
CA PRO A 85 -0.12 -9.81 2.22
C PRO A 85 1.04 -10.45 1.45
N ASP A 86 1.81 -11.30 2.12
CA ASP A 86 2.76 -12.17 1.42
C ASP A 86 2.00 -13.37 0.85
N THR A 87 1.93 -13.44 -0.48
CA THR A 87 1.22 -14.51 -1.20
C THR A 87 1.96 -15.84 -1.23
N ASP A 88 3.27 -15.83 -0.98
CA ASP A 88 4.08 -17.05 -0.94
C ASP A 88 3.89 -17.81 0.38
N ASN A 89 3.33 -17.14 1.39
CA ASN A 89 3.03 -17.68 2.71
C ASN A 89 1.54 -17.55 3.08
N LEU A 90 0.66 -18.12 2.25
CA LEU A 90 -0.78 -18.25 2.48
C LEU A 90 -1.22 -19.70 2.81
N GLY A 91 -0.29 -20.55 3.26
CA GLY A 91 -0.59 -21.96 3.49
C GLY A 91 -0.93 -22.71 2.19
N TRP A 92 -1.73 -23.76 2.28
CA TRP A 92 -1.95 -24.66 1.15
C TRP A 92 -3.11 -24.21 0.26
N MET A 93 -2.98 -24.46 -1.05
CA MET A 93 -3.95 -24.03 -2.07
C MET A 93 -4.21 -22.52 -2.06
N GLY A 94 -3.19 -21.71 -1.74
CA GLY A 94 -3.26 -20.25 -1.79
C GLY A 94 -4.20 -19.61 -0.77
N GLY A 95 -4.26 -20.14 0.45
CA GLY A 95 -5.09 -19.57 1.53
C GLY A 95 -6.31 -20.39 1.92
N LEU A 96 -6.64 -21.46 1.17
CA LEU A 96 -7.85 -22.25 1.41
C LEU A 96 -7.69 -23.22 2.59
N ILE A 97 -6.48 -23.70 2.85
CA ILE A 97 -6.19 -24.63 3.93
C ILE A 97 -5.10 -24.02 4.80
N ASN A 98 -5.43 -23.87 6.09
CA ASN A 98 -4.52 -23.31 7.09
C ASN A 98 -3.28 -24.19 7.23
N ASP A 99 -2.10 -23.56 7.26
CA ASP A 99 -0.89 -24.25 7.67
C ASP A 99 -0.90 -24.42 9.19
N PRO A 100 -0.92 -25.66 9.74
CA PRO A 100 -0.95 -25.88 11.18
C PRO A 100 0.39 -25.61 11.87
N PHE A 101 1.46 -25.31 11.12
CA PHE A 101 2.81 -25.10 11.64
C PHE A 101 3.20 -23.62 11.74
N HIS A 102 2.57 -22.74 10.96
CA HIS A 102 3.01 -21.36 10.82
C HIS A 102 1.92 -20.35 11.18
N TYR A 103 2.15 -19.54 12.21
CA TYR A 103 1.18 -18.51 12.59
C TYR A 103 1.15 -17.35 11.60
N SER A 104 2.27 -17.14 10.89
CA SER A 104 2.42 -16.11 9.86
C SER A 104 1.42 -16.27 8.70
N ASP A 105 0.99 -17.51 8.40
CA ASP A 105 -0.10 -17.79 7.45
C ASP A 105 -1.43 -17.13 7.89
N ASN A 106 -1.82 -17.27 9.16
CA ASN A 106 -3.03 -16.63 9.69
C ASN A 106 -2.99 -15.10 9.51
N TRP A 107 -1.81 -14.51 9.69
CA TRP A 107 -1.61 -13.07 9.52
C TRP A 107 -1.74 -12.67 8.05
N ASN A 108 -1.07 -13.36 7.13
CA ASN A 108 -1.14 -13.09 5.70
C ASN A 108 -2.55 -13.27 5.14
N ARG A 109 -3.28 -14.30 5.59
CA ARG A 109 -4.69 -14.50 5.21
C ARG A 109 -5.60 -13.39 5.77
N THR A 110 -5.32 -12.90 6.97
CA THR A 110 -6.03 -11.74 7.54
C THR A 110 -5.74 -10.48 6.72
N LEU A 111 -4.48 -10.25 6.33
CA LEU A 111 -4.11 -9.14 5.44
C LEU A 111 -4.78 -9.27 4.06
N LEU A 112 -4.85 -10.46 3.50
CA LEU A 112 -5.54 -10.72 2.23
C LEU A 112 -7.04 -10.40 2.32
N PHE A 113 -7.68 -10.79 3.42
CA PHE A 113 -9.06 -10.40 3.71
C PHE A 113 -9.22 -8.88 3.77
N TRP A 114 -8.35 -8.18 4.51
CA TRP A 114 -8.38 -6.71 4.58
C TRP A 114 -8.09 -6.06 3.23
N HIS A 115 -7.21 -6.65 2.42
CA HIS A 115 -6.90 -6.17 1.08
C HIS A 115 -8.13 -6.22 0.18
N GLY A 116 -8.86 -7.34 0.19
CA GLY A 116 -10.13 -7.46 -0.51
C GLY A 116 -11.21 -6.51 0.03
N LEU A 117 -11.32 -6.41 1.37
CA LEU A 117 -12.35 -5.59 2.02
C LEU A 117 -12.15 -4.08 1.82
N LEU A 118 -10.90 -3.60 1.84
CA LEU A 118 -10.56 -2.17 1.67
C LEU A 118 -10.40 -1.77 0.19
N GLY A 119 -10.25 -2.75 -0.72
CA GLY A 119 -10.06 -2.51 -2.15
C GLY A 119 -11.08 -1.55 -2.79
N PRO A 120 -12.40 -1.76 -2.62
CA PRO A 120 -13.41 -0.86 -3.15
C PRO A 120 -13.28 0.58 -2.62
N GLY A 121 -13.06 0.75 -1.31
CA GLY A 121 -12.86 2.07 -0.70
C GLY A 121 -11.64 2.80 -1.27
N ARG A 122 -10.53 2.08 -1.50
CA ARG A 122 -9.33 2.62 -2.14
C ARG A 122 -9.58 3.07 -3.57
N PHE A 123 -10.31 2.25 -4.33
CA PHE A 123 -10.68 2.60 -5.70
C PHE A 123 -11.50 3.89 -5.74
N ILE A 124 -12.48 4.04 -4.84
CA ILE A 124 -13.29 5.26 -4.72
C ILE A 124 -12.41 6.46 -4.37
N ALA A 125 -11.57 6.35 -3.32
CA ALA A 125 -10.69 7.42 -2.88
C ALA A 125 -9.76 7.89 -4.01
N GLY A 126 -9.10 6.95 -4.69
CA GLY A 126 -8.22 7.25 -5.83
C GLY A 126 -8.97 7.90 -6.99
N SER A 127 -10.21 7.50 -7.26
CA SER A 127 -11.04 8.10 -8.32
C SER A 127 -11.45 9.54 -8.01
N ILE A 128 -11.74 9.84 -6.73
CA ILE A 128 -12.03 11.21 -6.27
C ILE A 128 -10.78 12.08 -6.42
N LEU A 129 -9.61 11.58 -6.01
CA LEU A 129 -8.34 12.31 -6.12
C LEU A 129 -7.94 12.53 -7.59
N ASP A 130 -8.12 11.53 -8.45
CA ASP A 130 -7.91 11.67 -9.89
C ASP A 130 -8.80 12.76 -10.49
N THR A 131 -10.08 12.79 -10.10
CA THR A 131 -11.03 13.80 -10.56
C THR A 131 -10.64 15.19 -10.04
N ALA A 132 -10.24 15.30 -8.77
CA ALA A 132 -9.80 16.55 -8.18
C ALA A 132 -8.52 17.09 -8.86
N ALA A 133 -7.58 16.21 -9.19
CA ALA A 133 -6.37 16.56 -9.94
C ALA A 133 -6.70 16.97 -11.38
N PHE A 134 -7.59 16.24 -12.05
CA PHE A 134 -8.06 16.56 -13.39
C PHE A 134 -8.75 17.93 -13.47
N LEU A 135 -9.51 18.31 -12.44
CA LEU A 135 -10.15 19.62 -12.32
C LEU A 135 -9.20 20.74 -11.86
N GLY A 136 -7.94 20.42 -11.55
CA GLY A 136 -6.95 21.38 -11.05
C GLY A 136 -7.20 21.83 -9.60
N ILE A 137 -8.03 21.11 -8.84
CA ILE A 137 -8.32 21.38 -7.42
C ILE A 137 -7.17 20.87 -6.54
N ALA A 138 -6.65 19.69 -6.87
CA ALA A 138 -5.51 19.09 -6.21
C ALA A 138 -4.29 19.09 -7.15
N LYS A 139 -3.09 19.25 -6.59
CA LYS A 139 -1.88 18.87 -7.31
C LYS A 139 -1.63 17.41 -7.00
N SER A 140 -1.50 16.58 -8.04
CA SER A 140 -0.88 15.28 -7.84
C SER A 140 0.56 15.52 -7.43
N ASP A 141 1.12 14.63 -6.61
CA ASP A 141 2.57 14.59 -6.48
C ASP A 141 3.16 14.48 -7.90
N PRO A 142 4.29 15.16 -8.18
CA PRO A 142 4.93 15.11 -9.47
C PRO A 142 5.18 13.64 -9.77
N VAL A 143 4.43 13.09 -10.72
CA VAL A 143 4.52 11.67 -10.95
C VAL A 143 5.93 11.39 -11.45
N PRO A 144 6.63 10.42 -10.86
CA PRO A 144 7.84 9.82 -11.41
C PRO A 144 7.66 9.09 -12.76
N CYS A 145 6.59 9.39 -13.50
CA CYS A 145 6.25 8.78 -14.79
C CYS A 145 6.65 9.67 -15.97
N SER A 146 7.47 10.70 -15.76
CA SER A 146 8.33 11.09 -16.88
C SER A 146 9.28 9.93 -17.14
N GLU A 147 9.49 9.62 -18.41
CA GLU A 147 10.51 8.65 -18.83
C GLU A 147 11.87 8.97 -18.16
N GLU A 148 12.13 10.25 -17.92
CA GLU A 148 13.28 10.81 -17.22
C GLU A 148 13.41 10.32 -15.76
N TYR A 149 12.34 10.24 -14.97
CA TYR A 149 12.44 9.74 -13.60
C TYR A 149 12.68 8.22 -13.56
N PHE A 150 11.97 7.46 -14.41
CA PHE A 150 12.24 6.03 -14.53
C PHE A 150 13.67 5.78 -15.00
N ALA A 151 14.15 6.57 -15.96
CA ALA A 151 15.53 6.55 -16.39
C ALA A 151 16.46 6.90 -15.22
N GLU A 152 16.19 7.91 -14.39
CA GLU A 152 17.07 8.27 -13.28
C GLU A 152 17.08 7.23 -12.14
N ARG A 153 15.94 6.59 -11.85
CA ARG A 153 15.81 5.59 -10.77
C ARG A 153 16.31 4.21 -11.16
N TYR A 154 16.16 3.84 -12.43
CA TYR A 154 16.51 2.51 -12.96
C TYR A 154 17.64 2.52 -13.97
N GLN A 155 18.29 3.66 -14.21
CA GLN A 155 19.55 3.66 -14.94
C GLN A 155 20.53 2.80 -14.15
N PRO A 156 21.14 1.79 -14.80
CA PRO A 156 22.28 1.12 -14.21
C PRO A 156 23.34 2.19 -13.92
N PRO A 157 24.03 2.13 -12.77
CA PRO A 157 25.08 3.09 -12.46
C PRO A 157 26.06 3.17 -13.63
N GLU A 158 26.49 4.39 -13.98
CA GLU A 158 27.35 4.66 -15.14
C GLU A 158 28.50 3.64 -15.22
N GLY A 159 28.51 2.83 -16.27
CA GLY A 159 29.52 1.78 -16.50
C GLY A 159 29.02 0.34 -16.45
N VAL A 160 27.79 0.07 -16.00
CA VAL A 160 27.23 -1.30 -16.01
C VAL A 160 26.50 -1.56 -17.33
N SER A 161 27.17 -2.29 -18.23
CA SER A 161 26.61 -2.71 -19.53
C SER A 161 25.52 -3.75 -19.35
N THR A 162 24.30 -3.44 -19.77
CA THR A 162 23.14 -4.36 -19.78
C THR A 162 23.16 -5.36 -20.93
N ALA A 163 24.16 -5.28 -21.82
CA ALA A 163 24.21 -6.09 -23.04
C ALA A 163 24.35 -7.61 -22.80
N ASN A 164 24.73 -8.04 -21.58
CA ASN A 164 24.99 -9.45 -21.27
C ASN A 164 24.28 -9.99 -20.00
N ALA A 165 23.27 -9.30 -19.46
CA ALA A 165 22.61 -9.73 -18.23
C ALA A 165 21.59 -10.86 -18.48
N THR A 166 22.08 -12.09 -18.69
CA THR A 166 21.33 -13.30 -18.39
C THR A 166 21.13 -13.40 -16.87
N TYR A 167 19.90 -13.66 -16.44
CA TYR A 167 19.31 -13.64 -15.08
C TYR A 167 20.04 -14.35 -13.92
N ALA A 168 21.29 -14.79 -14.06
CA ALA A 168 21.91 -15.73 -13.12
C ALA A 168 22.57 -15.07 -11.90
N GLU A 169 23.16 -13.89 -11.99
CA GLU A 169 23.97 -13.38 -10.87
C GLU A 169 23.91 -11.84 -10.82
N LEU A 170 23.04 -11.31 -9.96
CA LEU A 170 23.23 -9.96 -9.44
C LEU A 170 24.06 -10.10 -8.15
N PRO A 171 25.37 -9.77 -8.17
CA PRO A 171 26.13 -9.68 -6.95
C PRO A 171 25.57 -8.53 -6.11
N ALA A 172 25.48 -8.75 -4.79
CA ALA A 172 25.16 -7.70 -3.83
C ALA A 172 26.33 -6.71 -3.75
N GLU A 173 26.54 -5.91 -4.79
CA GLU A 173 27.61 -4.92 -4.79
C GLU A 173 27.16 -3.62 -4.11
N ALA A 174 27.98 -3.23 -3.13
CA ALA A 174 27.91 -1.97 -2.42
C ALA A 174 28.03 -0.79 -3.40
N SER A 175 27.20 0.22 -3.18
CA SER A 175 27.14 1.43 -4.01
C SER A 175 28.52 2.10 -4.12
N PRO A 176 29.08 2.30 -5.32
CA PRO A 176 30.39 2.91 -5.48
C PRO A 176 30.28 4.40 -5.14
N GLY A 177 30.75 4.76 -3.94
CA GLY A 177 30.70 6.12 -3.41
C GLY A 177 30.12 6.24 -2.00
N SER A 178 29.57 5.16 -1.42
CA SER A 178 29.17 5.16 -0.02
C SER A 178 30.42 5.26 0.85
N ASP A 179 30.62 6.39 1.54
CA ASP A 179 31.62 6.50 2.61
C ASP A 179 31.30 5.41 3.63
N PRO A 180 32.18 4.43 3.88
CA PRO A 180 31.87 3.25 4.72
C PRO A 180 31.56 3.61 6.19
N ARG A 181 31.60 4.90 6.52
CA ARG A 181 31.26 5.46 7.83
C ARG A 181 29.82 5.98 7.92
N LEU A 182 29.16 6.26 6.80
CA LEU A 182 27.80 6.78 6.79
C LEU A 182 26.81 5.62 6.74
N THR A 183 25.89 5.60 7.69
CA THR A 183 24.78 4.65 7.66
C THR A 183 23.86 4.97 6.48
N ARG A 184 23.20 3.96 5.92
CA ARG A 184 22.27 4.08 4.78
C ARG A 184 21.19 5.16 5.00
N GLU A 185 20.82 5.40 6.26
CA GLU A 185 19.87 6.43 6.66
C GLU A 185 20.45 7.85 6.52
N GLU A 186 21.69 8.08 6.95
CA GLU A 186 22.37 9.37 6.84
C GLU A 186 22.62 9.77 5.39
N GLU A 187 22.91 8.80 4.52
CA GLU A 187 23.11 9.04 3.09
C GLU A 187 21.80 9.49 2.42
N ASN A 188 20.67 8.87 2.80
CA ASN A 188 19.34 9.28 2.35
C ASN A 188 18.94 10.65 2.91
N GLN A 189 19.25 10.93 4.18
CA GLN A 189 18.96 12.22 4.81
C GLN A 189 19.74 13.35 4.12
N LYS A 190 21.00 13.11 3.75
CA LYS A 190 21.85 14.07 3.04
C LYS A 190 21.39 14.30 1.60
N ARG A 191 20.94 13.24 0.90
CA ARG A 191 20.55 13.31 -0.52
C ARG A 191 19.18 13.94 -0.74
N TYR A 192 18.24 13.71 0.18
CA TYR A 192 16.84 14.13 -0.01
C TYR A 192 16.40 15.24 0.93
N GLY A 193 17.22 15.65 1.90
CA GLY A 193 16.84 16.66 2.90
C GLY A 193 15.69 16.22 3.81
N LEU A 194 15.27 14.95 3.71
CA LEU A 194 14.24 14.35 4.52
C LEU A 194 14.88 14.02 5.87
N ALA A 195 14.70 14.90 6.85
CA ALA A 195 14.92 14.52 8.24
C ALA A 195 14.00 13.34 8.51
N SER A 196 14.57 12.13 8.57
CA SER A 196 13.82 10.94 8.96
C SER A 196 13.10 11.30 10.25
N ALA A 197 11.77 11.25 10.25
CA ALA A 197 10.95 11.40 11.44
C ALA A 197 11.15 10.16 12.31
N ARG A 198 12.37 9.98 12.82
CA ARG A 198 12.67 9.08 13.90
C ARG A 198 12.03 9.76 15.10
N PHE A 199 10.85 9.29 15.47
CA PHE A 199 10.28 9.56 16.79
C PHE A 199 11.38 9.21 17.79
N LEU A 200 12.02 10.24 18.33
CA LEU A 200 12.86 10.14 19.52
C LEU A 200 11.93 9.71 20.65
N ILE A 201 11.73 8.41 20.78
CA ILE A 201 11.40 7.82 22.07
C ILE A 201 12.71 7.96 22.85
N ASN A 202 12.76 9.04 23.63
CA ASN A 202 13.77 9.25 24.65
C ASN A 202 13.60 8.13 25.68
N ASP A 203 14.40 7.07 25.54
CA ASP A 203 14.68 6.15 26.65
C ASP A 203 15.81 6.79 27.48
N ASP A 204 15.45 7.79 28.28
CA ASP A 204 16.25 8.25 29.41
C ASP A 204 15.70 7.59 30.69
N GLU A 205 16.22 6.40 31.04
CA GLU A 205 16.33 5.89 32.42
C GLU A 205 17.68 5.18 32.61
#